data_AF-A0A7C7Z165-F1
#
_entry.id   AF-A0A7C7Z165-F1
#
_cell.length_a   1.000
_cell.length_b   1.000
_cell.length_c   1.000
_cell.angle_alpha   90.00
_cell.angle_beta   90.00
_cell.angle_gamma   90.00
#
_symmetry.space_group_name_H-M   'P 1'
#
loop_
_entity.id
_entity.type
_entity.pdbx_description
1 polymer ?
#
loop_
_entity_poly.entity_id
_entity_poly.type
_entity_poly.pdbx_seq_one_letter_code
_entity_poly.pdbx_strand_id
1 'polypeptide(L)'
;MQWLLWLAIGASAAGISIPWRNLSKEQSLWIPRAIATIQVLPFIALSWLFISDSTNYDLVRLYGGSEMPITYRISAVWASREGPTLLWAGLLGICGLAFQGTGKEECSVLFRRLVNGTILTIFSIALMMRPFRLAQSSWRGELNPLLQTDLMVFHPPLVFLFYSLCIVVMLKALATVLSDEKVDDVQLR
;
A
#
# COMPACT_ATOMS: atom_id res chain seq x y z
N MET A 1 8.22 10.66 10.83
CA MET A 1 6.97 9.87 10.95
C MET A 1 7.19 8.35 10.79
N GLN A 2 8.32 7.81 11.26
CA GLN A 2 8.66 6.40 11.04
C GLN A 2 7.69 5.42 11.74
N TRP A 3 7.04 5.84 12.82
CA TRP A 3 6.07 5.04 13.57
C TRP A 3 4.86 4.59 12.73
N LEU A 4 4.52 5.31 11.65
CA LEU A 4 3.45 4.90 10.73
C LEU A 4 3.74 3.55 10.07
N LEU A 5 5.00 3.27 9.75
CA LEU A 5 5.41 1.97 9.20
C LEU A 5 5.23 0.86 10.22
N TRP A 6 5.57 1.10 11.48
CA TRP A 6 5.36 0.12 12.54
C TRP A 6 3.88 -0.19 12.75
N LEU A 7 3.00 0.82 12.66
CA LEU A 7 1.56 0.59 12.68
C LEU A 7 1.08 -0.22 11.47
N ALA A 8 1.56 0.09 10.26
CA ALA A 8 1.19 -0.65 9.06
C ALA A 8 1.68 -2.11 9.09
N ILE A 9 2.89 -2.36 9.61
CA ILE A 9 3.43 -3.69 9.87
C ILE A 9 2.57 -4.41 10.91
N GLY A 10 2.24 -3.75 12.03
CA GLY A 10 1.39 -4.31 13.07
C GLY A 10 -0.02 -4.66 12.57
N ALA A 11 -0.64 -3.80 11.77
CA ALA A 11 -1.93 -4.04 11.14
C ALA A 11 -1.89 -5.22 10.17
N SER A 12 -0.82 -5.34 9.37
CA SER A 12 -0.63 -6.46 8.44
C SER A 12 -0.40 -7.77 9.19
N ALA A 13 0.43 -7.76 10.25
CA ALA A 13 0.62 -8.92 11.12
C ALA A 13 -0.68 -9.34 11.83
N ALA A 14 -1.48 -8.37 12.30
CA ALA A 14 -2.81 -8.64 12.85
C ALA A 14 -3.72 -9.29 11.79
N GLY A 15 -3.72 -8.79 10.56
CA GLY A 15 -4.50 -9.35 9.45
C GLY A 15 -4.20 -10.82 9.15
N ILE A 16 -2.99 -11.27 9.43
CA ILE A 16 -2.60 -12.69 9.30
C ILE A 16 -3.15 -13.51 10.49
N SER A 17 -3.01 -12.98 11.71
CA SER A 17 -3.25 -13.70 12.96
C SER A 17 -4.72 -13.70 13.42
N ILE A 18 -5.56 -12.78 12.94
CA ILE A 18 -6.97 -12.68 13.34
C ILE A 18 -7.72 -13.99 13.07
N PRO A 19 -8.53 -14.49 14.03
CA PRO A 19 -9.36 -15.67 13.84
C PRO A 19 -10.63 -15.32 13.04
N TRP A 20 -10.45 -15.04 11.75
CA TRP A 20 -11.49 -14.53 10.83
C TRP A 20 -12.82 -15.32 10.84
N ARG A 21 -12.77 -16.64 11.10
CA ARG A 21 -13.97 -17.51 11.22
C ARG A 21 -14.87 -17.13 12.40
N ASN A 22 -14.26 -16.72 13.51
CA ASN A 22 -14.93 -16.49 14.79
C ASN A 22 -15.46 -15.06 14.96
N LEU A 23 -15.24 -14.18 13.98
CA LEU A 23 -15.68 -12.80 14.04
C LEU A 23 -17.19 -12.66 13.90
N SER A 24 -17.79 -11.68 14.58
CA SER A 24 -19.17 -11.26 14.30
C SER A 24 -19.30 -10.68 12.89
N LYS A 25 -20.54 -10.58 12.37
CA LYS A 25 -20.78 -9.93 11.06
C LYS A 25 -20.25 -8.50 11.05
N GLU A 26 -20.46 -7.77 12.12
CA GLU A 26 -19.96 -6.40 12.27
C GLU A 26 -18.42 -6.34 12.23
N GLN A 27 -17.77 -7.20 13.03
CA GLN A 27 -16.30 -7.32 13.05
C GLN A 27 -15.72 -7.67 11.68
N SER A 28 -16.35 -8.59 10.94
CA SER A 28 -15.89 -8.93 9.58
C SER A 28 -15.98 -7.78 8.58
N LEU A 29 -16.77 -6.74 8.86
CA LEU A 29 -16.90 -5.57 7.99
C LEU A 29 -15.90 -4.46 8.34
N TRP A 30 -15.76 -4.10 9.63
CA TRP A 30 -14.92 -2.96 10.01
C TRP A 30 -13.44 -3.32 10.18
N ILE A 31 -13.10 -4.53 10.64
CA ILE A 31 -11.71 -4.91 10.88
C ILE A 31 -10.85 -4.83 9.61
N PRO A 32 -11.26 -5.42 8.47
CA PRO A 32 -10.48 -5.29 7.23
C PRO A 32 -10.33 -3.85 6.75
N ARG A 33 -11.38 -3.03 6.92
CA ARG A 33 -11.35 -1.60 6.55
C ARG A 33 -10.37 -0.82 7.42
N ALA A 34 -10.35 -1.09 8.72
CA ALA A 34 -9.40 -0.48 9.65
C ALA A 34 -7.96 -0.87 9.29
N ILE A 35 -7.70 -2.15 9.02
CA ILE A 35 -6.38 -2.63 8.58
C ILE A 35 -5.95 -1.94 7.29
N ALA A 36 -6.78 -1.96 6.25
CA ALA A 36 -6.48 -1.33 4.97
C ALA A 36 -6.24 0.18 5.11
N THR A 37 -7.03 0.86 5.95
CA THR A 37 -6.83 2.29 6.23
C THR A 37 -5.45 2.53 6.84
N ILE A 38 -5.06 1.75 7.86
CA ILE A 38 -3.74 1.87 8.50
C ILE A 38 -2.61 1.57 7.51
N GLN A 39 -2.80 0.61 6.60
CA GLN A 39 -1.84 0.29 5.53
C GLN A 39 -1.69 1.43 4.52
N VAL A 40 -2.73 2.22 4.23
CA VAL A 40 -2.66 3.35 3.30
C VAL A 40 -2.00 4.59 3.92
N LEU A 41 -2.09 4.76 5.25
CA LEU A 41 -1.61 5.96 5.96
C LEU A 41 -0.14 6.35 5.68
N PRO A 42 0.86 5.44 5.64
CA PRO A 42 2.23 5.82 5.32
C PRO A 42 2.36 6.54 3.97
N PHE A 43 1.65 6.07 2.93
CA PHE A 43 1.70 6.69 1.61
C PHE A 43 1.03 8.07 1.60
N ILE A 44 -0.12 8.20 2.27
CA ILE A 44 -0.81 9.50 2.41
C ILE A 44 0.04 10.50 3.19
N ALA A 45 0.69 10.06 4.26
CA ALA A 45 1.59 10.90 5.04
C ALA A 45 2.77 11.38 4.20
N LEU A 46 3.42 10.49 3.43
CA LEU A 46 4.53 10.88 2.56
C LEU A 46 4.06 11.86 1.48
N SER A 47 2.94 11.58 0.83
CA SER A 47 2.34 12.47 -0.17
C SER A 47 2.04 13.86 0.41
N TRP A 48 1.50 13.91 1.63
CA TRP A 48 1.26 15.18 2.32
C TRP A 48 2.55 15.95 2.59
N LEU A 49 3.66 15.28 2.94
CA LEU A 49 4.95 15.95 3.14
C LEU A 49 5.48 16.59 1.86
N PHE A 50 5.28 15.97 0.70
CA PHE A 50 5.61 16.56 -0.60
C PHE A 50 4.69 17.74 -0.95
N ILE A 51 3.37 17.60 -0.75
CA ILE A 51 2.36 18.65 -0.99
C ILE A 51 2.50 19.85 -0.02
N SER A 52 3.11 19.64 1.14
CA SER A 52 3.44 20.72 2.10
C SER A 52 4.89 21.21 2.02
N ASP A 53 5.72 20.61 1.15
CA ASP A 53 7.15 20.96 0.96
C ASP A 53 7.92 20.90 2.29
N SER A 54 7.65 19.87 3.09
CA SER A 54 8.30 19.67 4.38
C SER A 54 9.75 19.22 4.21
N THR A 55 10.65 20.18 3.98
CA THR A 55 12.09 19.92 3.76
C THR A 55 12.82 19.34 4.97
N ASN A 56 12.16 19.21 6.13
CA ASN A 56 12.69 18.47 7.29
C ASN A 56 12.91 16.98 6.98
N TYR A 57 12.26 16.46 5.94
CA TYR A 57 12.42 15.08 5.47
C TYR A 57 13.30 15.00 4.24
N ASP A 58 14.18 14.01 4.23
CA ASP A 58 15.25 13.87 3.25
C ASP A 58 14.71 13.73 1.81
N LEU A 59 13.71 12.86 1.60
CA LEU A 59 13.09 12.68 0.28
C LEU A 59 12.46 13.96 -0.28
N VAL A 60 11.78 14.74 0.58
CA VAL A 60 11.16 16.00 0.15
C VAL A 60 12.23 17.04 -0.15
N ARG A 61 13.34 17.05 0.59
CA ARG A 61 14.46 17.96 0.31
C ARG A 61 15.22 17.61 -0.99
N LEU A 62 15.27 16.32 -1.34
CA LEU A 62 15.97 15.84 -2.54
C LEU A 62 15.13 15.96 -3.82
N TYR A 63 13.83 15.69 -3.75
CA TYR A 63 12.95 15.59 -4.93
C TYR A 63 11.79 16.60 -4.93
N GLY A 64 11.55 17.30 -3.82
CA GLY A 64 10.50 18.32 -3.71
C GLY A 64 10.94 19.69 -4.26
N GLY A 65 10.10 20.71 -4.03
CA GLY A 65 10.29 22.05 -4.56
C GLY A 65 9.03 22.88 -4.39
N SER A 66 9.15 24.06 -3.77
CA SER A 66 8.03 24.96 -3.48
C SER A 66 7.42 25.57 -4.74
N GLU A 67 8.24 25.80 -5.75
CA GLU A 67 7.85 26.46 -7.01
C GLU A 67 7.16 25.51 -8.00
N MET A 68 7.16 24.20 -7.72
CA MET A 68 6.51 23.22 -8.60
C MET A 68 4.98 23.27 -8.45
N PRO A 69 4.23 23.18 -9.57
CA PRO A 69 2.80 22.89 -9.54
C PRO A 69 2.48 21.69 -8.65
N ILE A 70 1.32 21.74 -7.99
CA ILE A 70 0.89 20.69 -7.03
C ILE A 70 0.89 19.30 -7.69
N THR A 71 0.53 19.19 -8.96
CA THR A 71 0.57 17.93 -9.73
C THR A 71 1.95 17.29 -9.73
N TYR A 72 3.00 18.08 -9.96
CA TYR A 72 4.39 17.59 -9.95
C TYR A 72 4.94 17.35 -8.56
N ARG A 73 4.42 18.04 -7.55
CA ARG A 73 4.73 17.74 -6.14
C ARG A 73 4.16 16.41 -5.71
N ILE A 74 2.95 16.06 -6.17
CA ILE A 74 2.40 14.71 -5.98
C ILE A 74 3.27 13.70 -6.74
N SER A 75 3.66 13.98 -7.98
CA SER A 75 4.47 13.02 -8.75
C SER A 75 5.89 12.84 -8.23
N ALA A 76 6.42 13.81 -7.50
CA ALA A 76 7.71 13.70 -6.83
C ALA A 76 7.73 12.58 -5.77
N VAL A 77 6.58 12.16 -5.24
CA VAL A 77 6.49 11.04 -4.29
C VAL A 77 7.09 9.77 -4.89
N TRP A 78 6.82 9.52 -6.17
CA TRP A 78 7.32 8.35 -6.89
C TRP A 78 8.58 8.60 -7.73
N ALA A 79 9.27 9.72 -7.50
CA ALA A 79 10.61 9.96 -8.06
C ALA A 79 11.72 9.18 -7.34
N SER A 80 11.40 8.63 -6.17
CA SER A 80 12.27 7.80 -5.33
C SER A 80 11.85 6.32 -5.37
N ARG A 81 12.57 5.42 -4.70
CA ARG A 81 12.16 4.00 -4.58
C ARG A 81 11.20 3.78 -3.40
N GLU A 82 11.29 4.67 -2.43
CA GLU A 82 10.58 4.68 -1.17
C GLU A 82 9.08 4.92 -1.37
N GLY A 83 8.72 5.99 -2.08
CA GLY A 83 7.32 6.35 -2.30
C GLY A 83 6.52 5.31 -3.09
N PRO A 84 7.01 4.78 -4.23
CA PRO A 84 6.33 3.74 -4.98
C PRO A 84 6.13 2.45 -4.17
N THR A 85 7.06 2.12 -3.28
CA THR A 85 6.92 0.95 -2.40
C THR A 85 5.78 1.13 -1.40
N LEU A 86 5.61 2.33 -0.84
CA LEU A 86 4.46 2.65 0.03
C LEU A 86 3.14 2.67 -0.75
N LEU A 87 3.15 3.25 -1.95
CA LEU A 87 2.00 3.25 -2.87
C LEU A 87 1.54 1.83 -3.17
N TRP A 88 2.48 0.94 -3.51
CA TRP A 88 2.18 -0.44 -3.86
C TRP A 88 1.56 -1.21 -2.69
N ALA A 89 2.10 -1.04 -1.49
CA ALA A 89 1.54 -1.65 -0.29
C ALA A 89 0.12 -1.15 -0.01
N GLY A 90 -0.12 0.16 -0.13
CA GLY A 90 -1.44 0.76 0.05
C GLY A 90 -2.45 0.28 -0.99
N LEU A 91 -2.07 0.24 -2.27
CA LEU A 91 -2.92 -0.26 -3.35
C LEU A 91 -3.24 -1.75 -3.21
N LEU A 92 -2.28 -2.57 -2.78
CA LEU A 92 -2.55 -3.97 -2.43
C LEU A 92 -3.55 -4.10 -1.27
N GLY A 93 -3.47 -3.24 -0.25
CA GLY A 93 -4.47 -3.19 0.82
C GLY A 93 -5.87 -2.84 0.32
N ILE A 94 -5.99 -1.84 -0.56
CA ILE A 94 -7.26 -1.45 -1.18
C ILE A 94 -7.82 -2.56 -2.06
N CYS A 95 -7.00 -3.15 -2.94
CA CYS A 95 -7.43 -4.25 -3.81
C CYS A 95 -7.79 -5.49 -2.99
N GLY A 96 -7.00 -5.84 -1.98
CA GLY A 96 -7.31 -6.94 -1.07
C GLY A 96 -8.65 -6.76 -0.37
N LEU A 97 -8.94 -5.54 0.11
CA LEU A 97 -10.23 -5.19 0.71
C LEU A 97 -11.40 -5.30 -0.29
N ALA A 98 -11.18 -4.95 -1.55
CA ALA A 98 -12.21 -5.05 -2.59
C ALA A 98 -12.54 -6.52 -2.96
N PHE A 99 -11.54 -7.42 -2.96
CA PHE A 99 -11.68 -8.80 -3.45
C PHE A 99 -11.84 -9.87 -2.35
N GLN A 100 -11.73 -9.52 -1.06
CA GLN A 100 -11.79 -10.50 0.04
C GLN A 100 -13.13 -11.24 0.20
N GLY A 101 -14.23 -10.65 -0.27
CA GLY A 101 -15.59 -11.13 -0.02
C GLY A 101 -15.99 -11.11 1.46
N THR A 102 -17.25 -11.47 1.72
CA THR A 102 -17.84 -11.53 3.08
C THR A 102 -17.89 -12.95 3.66
N GLY A 103 -17.44 -13.95 2.91
CA GLY A 103 -17.47 -15.36 3.31
C GLY A 103 -16.56 -15.66 4.50
N LYS A 104 -16.93 -16.65 5.31
CA LYS A 104 -16.10 -17.21 6.41
C LYS A 104 -15.41 -18.53 6.03
N GLU A 105 -15.60 -18.92 4.78
CA GLU A 105 -14.99 -20.06 4.09
C GLU A 105 -13.47 -20.04 4.19
N GLU A 106 -12.88 -21.23 4.08
CA GLU A 106 -11.44 -21.40 4.19
C GLU A 106 -10.69 -20.59 3.14
N CYS A 107 -11.16 -20.60 1.88
CA CYS A 107 -10.60 -19.80 0.81
C CYS A 107 -10.53 -18.32 1.16
N SER A 108 -11.63 -17.74 1.67
CA SER A 108 -11.68 -16.31 2.04
C SER A 108 -10.77 -15.97 3.22
N VAL A 109 -10.60 -16.88 4.18
CA VAL A 109 -9.66 -16.69 5.30
C VAL A 109 -8.22 -16.76 4.81
N LEU A 110 -7.89 -17.75 3.99
CA LEU A 110 -6.55 -17.94 3.45
C LEU A 110 -6.16 -16.77 2.53
N PHE A 111 -7.07 -16.32 1.67
CA PHE A 111 -6.88 -15.13 0.84
C PHE A 111 -6.52 -13.89 1.68
N ARG A 112 -7.27 -13.60 2.75
CA ARG A 112 -7.00 -12.47 3.65
C ARG A 112 -5.60 -12.57 4.27
N ARG A 113 -5.19 -13.77 4.69
CA ARG A 113 -3.85 -14.02 5.25
C ARG A 113 -2.75 -13.81 4.22
N LEU A 114 -2.92 -14.34 3.01
CA LEU A 114 -1.95 -14.20 1.93
C LEU A 114 -1.74 -12.74 1.54
N VAL A 115 -2.83 -11.97 1.34
CA VAL A 115 -2.76 -10.53 1.03
C VAL A 115 -2.01 -9.78 2.13
N ASN A 116 -2.39 -9.97 3.40
CA ASN A 116 -1.71 -9.29 4.50
C ASN A 116 -0.25 -9.74 4.67
N GLY A 117 0.07 -10.99 4.35
CA GLY A 117 1.45 -11.50 4.27
C GLY A 117 2.26 -10.77 3.21
N THR A 118 1.74 -10.62 2.00
CA THR A 118 2.42 -9.87 0.92
C THR A 118 2.63 -8.40 1.31
N ILE A 119 1.61 -7.76 1.88
CA ILE A 119 1.70 -6.36 2.32
C ILE A 119 2.72 -6.22 3.47
N LEU A 120 2.76 -7.16 4.42
CA LEU A 120 3.75 -7.20 5.48
C LEU A 120 5.18 -7.29 4.93
N THR A 121 5.41 -8.12 3.90
CA THR A 121 6.71 -8.22 3.22
C THR A 121 7.12 -6.88 2.60
N ILE A 122 6.21 -6.22 1.88
CA ILE A 122 6.49 -4.92 1.25
C ILE A 122 6.78 -3.86 2.30
N PHE A 123 6.03 -3.79 3.41
CA PHE A 123 6.32 -2.84 4.49
C PHE A 123 7.63 -3.14 5.21
N SER A 124 8.03 -4.40 5.33
CA SER A 124 9.34 -4.78 5.89
C SER A 124 10.47 -4.27 5.01
N ILE A 125 10.33 -4.36 3.68
CA ILE A 125 11.27 -3.75 2.72
C ILE A 125 11.25 -2.22 2.84
N ALA A 126 10.08 -1.60 2.92
CA ALA A 126 9.94 -0.15 3.09
C ALA A 126 10.61 0.36 4.38
N LEU A 127 10.56 -0.42 5.46
CA LEU A 127 11.20 -0.08 6.72
C LEU A 127 12.72 0.06 6.58
N MET A 128 13.35 -0.83 5.80
CA MET A 128 14.80 -0.80 5.54
C MET A 128 15.24 0.45 4.76
N MET A 129 14.36 0.98 3.90
CA MET A 129 14.66 2.19 3.10
C MET A 129 14.46 3.50 3.88
N ARG A 130 13.81 3.46 5.05
CA ARG A 130 13.63 4.63 5.95
C ARG A 130 13.00 5.85 5.23
N PRO A 131 11.78 5.74 4.65
CA PRO A 131 11.13 6.80 3.86
C PRO A 131 10.93 8.13 4.60
N PHE A 132 10.83 8.08 5.94
CA PHE A 132 10.64 9.26 6.78
C PHE A 132 11.92 9.71 7.50
N ARG A 133 13.09 9.41 6.92
CA ARG A 133 14.38 9.89 7.42
C ARG A 133 14.39 11.43 7.42
N LEU A 134 14.84 12.00 8.55
CA LEU A 134 15.06 13.44 8.65
C LEU A 134 16.26 13.84 7.79
N ALA A 135 16.13 14.99 7.12
CA ALA A 135 17.19 15.52 6.28
C ALA A 135 18.40 15.91 7.12
N GLN A 136 19.59 15.45 6.73
CA GLN A 136 20.85 15.76 7.42
C GLN A 136 21.69 16.81 6.67
N SER A 137 21.54 16.86 5.34
CA SER A 137 22.26 17.82 4.49
C SER A 137 21.48 19.11 4.34
N SER A 138 22.19 20.24 4.24
CA SER A 138 21.64 21.54 3.85
C SER A 138 21.41 21.66 2.34
N TRP A 139 21.94 20.73 1.54
CA TRP A 139 21.73 20.71 0.10
C TRP A 139 20.26 20.42 -0.23
N ARG A 140 19.72 21.19 -1.18
CA ARG A 140 18.36 21.01 -1.70
C ARG A 140 18.46 20.59 -3.16
N GLY A 141 17.81 19.48 -3.48
CA GLY A 141 17.60 19.04 -4.84
C GLY A 141 16.20 19.42 -5.33
N GLU A 142 15.93 19.11 -6.58
CA GLU A 142 14.60 19.23 -7.16
C GLU A 142 14.30 18.00 -8.03
N LEU A 143 13.01 17.75 -8.27
CA LEU A 143 12.59 16.75 -9.24
C LEU A 143 13.24 17.07 -10.59
N ASN A 144 13.91 16.06 -11.17
CA ASN A 144 14.54 16.20 -12.49
C ASN A 144 13.53 16.80 -13.48
N PRO A 145 13.86 17.92 -14.18
CA PRO A 145 12.95 18.56 -15.13
C PRO A 145 12.37 17.62 -16.19
N LEU A 146 13.11 16.57 -16.57
CA LEU A 146 12.65 15.55 -17.52
C LEU A 146 11.49 14.69 -16.97
N LEU A 147 11.31 14.64 -15.65
CA LEU A 147 10.23 13.92 -14.98
C LEU A 147 9.00 14.81 -14.71
N GLN A 148 9.06 16.10 -15.03
CA GLN A 148 7.92 17.02 -14.90
C GLN A 148 7.02 16.93 -16.14
N THR A 149 6.41 15.77 -16.33
CA THR A 149 5.52 15.47 -17.46
C THR A 149 4.20 14.93 -16.95
N ASP A 150 3.11 15.18 -17.68
CA ASP A 150 1.78 14.63 -17.33
C ASP A 150 1.81 13.09 -17.25
N LEU A 151 2.62 12.45 -18.09
CA LEU A 151 2.80 10.99 -18.05
C LEU A 151 3.35 10.53 -16.70
N MET A 152 4.32 11.24 -16.13
CA MET A 152 4.87 10.91 -14.81
C MET A 152 3.82 11.05 -13.70
N VAL A 153 2.83 11.93 -13.85
CA VAL A 153 1.74 12.08 -12.88
C VAL A 153 0.81 10.86 -12.87
N PHE A 154 0.52 10.28 -14.04
CA PHE A 154 -0.48 9.21 -14.16
C PHE A 154 0.10 7.79 -14.23
N HIS A 155 1.25 7.61 -14.87
CA HIS A 155 1.76 6.29 -15.21
C HIS A 155 2.12 5.43 -13.99
N PRO A 156 2.89 5.91 -12.99
CA PRO A 156 3.28 5.06 -11.87
C PRO A 156 2.07 4.57 -11.05
N PRO A 157 1.10 5.41 -10.65
CA PRO A 157 -0.11 4.92 -9.98
C PRO A 157 -0.87 3.84 -10.77
N LEU A 158 -1.00 4.03 -12.09
CA LEU A 158 -1.69 3.07 -12.95
C LEU A 158 -0.97 1.71 -13.01
N VAL A 159 0.36 1.74 -13.15
CA VAL A 159 1.19 0.52 -13.22
C VAL A 159 1.16 -0.23 -11.90
N PHE A 160 1.31 0.46 -10.77
CA PHE A 160 1.23 -0.17 -9.45
C PHE A 160 -0.16 -0.75 -9.17
N LEU A 161 -1.23 -0.07 -9.59
CA LEU A 161 -2.59 -0.59 -9.49
C LEU A 161 -2.75 -1.87 -10.32
N PHE A 162 -2.26 -1.88 -11.55
CA PHE A 162 -2.29 -3.08 -12.41
C PHE A 162 -1.57 -4.26 -11.75
N TYR A 163 -0.35 -4.06 -11.25
CA TYR A 163 0.37 -5.11 -10.53
C TYR A 163 -0.36 -5.59 -9.27
N SER A 164 -0.96 -4.67 -8.50
CA SER A 164 -1.77 -5.01 -7.32
C SER A 164 -2.96 -5.90 -7.69
N LEU A 165 -3.66 -5.60 -8.80
CA LEU A 165 -4.78 -6.42 -9.28
C LEU A 165 -4.31 -7.81 -9.72
N CYS A 166 -3.23 -7.91 -10.48
CA CYS A 166 -2.66 -9.21 -10.88
C CYS A 166 -2.30 -10.07 -9.67
N ILE A 167 -1.65 -9.48 -8.65
CA ILE A 167 -1.30 -10.19 -7.42
C ILE A 167 -2.55 -10.64 -6.68
N VAL A 168 -3.55 -9.78 -6.52
CA VAL A 168 -4.79 -10.13 -5.80
C VAL A 168 -5.52 -11.29 -6.49
N VAL A 169 -5.64 -11.26 -7.82
CA VAL A 169 -6.24 -12.38 -8.58
C VAL A 169 -5.44 -13.66 -8.39
N MET A 170 -4.11 -13.59 -8.51
CA MET A 170 -3.22 -14.73 -8.26
C MET A 170 -3.38 -15.30 -6.85
N LEU A 171 -3.41 -14.44 -5.82
CA LEU A 171 -3.57 -14.86 -4.42
C LEU A 171 -4.95 -15.48 -4.17
N LYS A 172 -6.00 -15.01 -4.85
CA LYS A 172 -7.35 -15.60 -4.75
C LYS A 172 -7.40 -16.99 -5.40
N ALA A 173 -6.77 -17.15 -6.57
CA ALA A 173 -6.63 -18.45 -7.21
C ALA A 173 -5.83 -19.41 -6.33
N LEU A 174 -4.69 -18.95 -5.78
CA LEU A 174 -3.87 -19.74 -4.87
C LEU A 174 -4.64 -20.15 -3.60
N ALA A 175 -5.40 -19.22 -3.01
CA ALA A 175 -6.22 -19.52 -1.84
C ALA A 175 -7.26 -20.61 -2.13
N THR A 176 -7.87 -20.56 -3.31
CA THR A 176 -8.89 -21.54 -3.75
C THR A 176 -8.27 -22.94 -3.96
N VAL A 177 -7.10 -23.01 -4.60
CA VAL A 177 -6.38 -24.28 -4.81
C VAL A 177 -5.94 -24.91 -3.49
N LEU A 178 -5.53 -24.09 -2.51
CA LEU A 178 -5.03 -24.56 -1.22
C LEU A 178 -6.12 -24.87 -0.19
N SER A 179 -7.32 -24.31 -0.33
CA SER A 179 -8.41 -24.51 0.63
C SER A 179 -9.21 -25.79 0.42
N ASP A 180 -8.94 -26.55 -0.66
CA ASP A 180 -9.64 -27.79 -1.05
C ASP A 180 -11.19 -27.66 -1.08
N GLU A 181 -11.67 -26.41 -1.18
CA GLU A 181 -13.09 -26.11 -1.33
C GLU A 181 -13.45 -26.44 -2.78
N LYS A 182 -14.42 -27.35 -2.96
CA LYS A 182 -15.03 -27.56 -4.28
C LYS A 182 -15.54 -26.21 -4.76
N VAL A 183 -15.05 -25.77 -5.92
CA VAL A 183 -15.60 -24.61 -6.62
C VAL A 183 -17.02 -25.01 -7.02
N ASP A 184 -18.00 -24.65 -6.20
CA ASP A 184 -19.39 -24.82 -6.59
C ASP A 184 -19.65 -23.90 -7.80
N ASP A 185 -20.14 -24.49 -8.90
CA ASP A 185 -20.38 -23.90 -10.23
C ASP A 185 -21.20 -22.60 -10.24
N VAL A 186 -21.73 -22.18 -9.08
CA VAL A 186 -22.55 -20.97 -8.90
C VAL A 186 -21.72 -19.68 -9.04
N GLN A 187 -20.41 -19.70 -8.78
CA GLN A 187 -19.56 -18.50 -8.90
C GLN A 187 -19.05 -18.21 -10.32
N LEU A 188 -19.31 -19.10 -11.29
CA LEU A 188 -18.91 -18.96 -12.69
C LEU A 188 -20.05 -18.49 -13.61
N ARG A 189 -21.22 -18.11 -13.06
CA ARG A 189 -22.36 -17.55 -13.80
C ARG A 189 -22.57 -16.08 -13.51
#